data_AF-A0A3Q9QT33-F1
#
_entry.id   AF-A0A3Q9QT33-F1
#
_cell.length_a   1.000
_cell.length_b   1.000
_cell.length_c   1.000
_cell.angle_alpha   90.00
_cell.angle_beta   90.00
_cell.angle_gamma   90.00
#
_symmetry.space_group_name_H-M   'P 1'
#
loop_
_entity.id
_entity.type
_entity.pdbx_description
1 polymer ?
#
loop_
_entity_poly.entity_id
_entity_poly.type
_entity_poly.pdbx_seq_one_letter_code
_entity_poly.pdbx_strand_id
1 'polypeptide(L)'
;MTLSKYINLDALRIKLDEYDSKLVPYYKDNTVLFSKGDKIDLNRHEEQTFSKLAARIYKTRNSIVHSKDGEKSKFIPFTDDKFLINEIPLMRFIAEDIIIENSTII
;
A
#
# COMPACT_ATOMS: atom_id res chain seq x y z
N MET A 1 11.72 5.28 -10.44
CA MET A 1 11.18 4.42 -9.36
C MET A 1 10.47 3.22 -9.99
N THR A 2 10.42 2.03 -9.39
CA THR A 2 9.80 0.83 -10.02
C THR A 2 8.29 0.97 -10.20
N LEU A 3 7.56 1.47 -9.20
CA LEU A 3 6.09 1.58 -9.29
C LEU A 3 5.64 2.48 -10.44
N SER A 4 6.33 3.60 -10.68
CA SER A 4 5.96 4.54 -11.75
C SER A 4 6.09 3.97 -13.16
N LYS A 5 6.75 2.80 -13.32
CA LYS A 5 6.88 2.11 -14.61
C LYS A 5 5.73 1.16 -14.90
N TYR A 6 5.12 0.58 -13.86
CA TYR A 6 4.19 -0.54 -13.99
C TYR A 6 2.79 -0.25 -13.44
N ILE A 7 2.64 0.81 -12.65
CA ILE A 7 1.38 1.12 -11.97
C ILE A 7 0.74 2.35 -12.63
N ASN A 8 -0.47 2.15 -13.14
CA ASN A 8 -1.38 3.25 -13.49
C ASN A 8 -2.24 3.60 -12.27
N LEU A 9 -2.11 4.84 -11.77
CA LEU A 9 -2.82 5.27 -10.55
C LEU A 9 -4.34 5.30 -10.71
N ASP A 10 -4.87 5.64 -11.89
CA ASP A 10 -6.31 5.64 -12.14
C ASP A 10 -6.86 4.21 -12.11
N ALA A 11 -6.17 3.28 -12.78
CA ALA A 11 -6.55 1.88 -12.79
C ALA A 11 -6.48 1.27 -11.38
N LEU A 12 -5.42 1.57 -10.64
CA LEU A 12 -5.29 1.14 -9.24
C LEU A 12 -6.42 1.70 -8.37
N ARG A 13 -6.77 2.99 -8.53
CA ARG A 13 -7.88 3.60 -7.79
C ARG A 13 -9.20 2.89 -8.09
N ILE A 14 -9.49 2.64 -9.36
CA ILE A 14 -10.71 1.93 -9.78
C ILE A 14 -10.79 0.55 -9.13
N LYS A 15 -9.71 -0.25 -9.21
CA LYS A 15 -9.66 -1.59 -8.59
C LYS A 15 -9.90 -1.54 -7.07
N LEU A 16 -9.34 -0.53 -6.39
CA LEU A 16 -9.53 -0.34 -4.95
C LEU A 16 -10.96 0.05 -4.62
N ASP A 17 -11.56 0.98 -5.37
CA ASP A 17 -12.94 1.43 -5.15
C ASP A 17 -13.96 0.32 -5.46
N GLU A 18 -13.72 -0.49 -6.49
CA GLU A 18 -14.53 -1.67 -6.81
C GLU A 18 -14.45 -2.76 -5.74
N TYR A 19 -13.28 -2.91 -5.11
CA TYR A 19 -13.09 -3.87 -4.02
C TYR A 19 -13.75 -3.41 -2.71
N ASP A 20 -13.47 -2.16 -2.30
CA ASP A 20 -14.15 -1.47 -1.22
C ASP A 20 -13.95 0.05 -1.36
N SER A 21 -15.04 0.75 -1.69
CA SER A 21 -15.11 2.22 -1.84
C SER A 21 -14.58 3.05 -0.66
N LYS A 22 -14.33 2.44 0.50
CA LYS A 22 -13.72 3.11 1.66
C LYS A 22 -12.20 3.18 1.60
N LEU A 23 -11.55 2.36 0.78
CA LEU A 23 -10.09 2.23 0.77
C LEU A 23 -9.37 3.49 0.29
N VAL A 24 -9.82 4.07 -0.83
CA VAL A 24 -9.21 5.28 -1.38
C VAL A 24 -9.31 6.46 -0.40
N PRO A 25 -10.47 6.76 0.21
CA PRO A 25 -10.55 7.71 1.32
C PRO A 25 -9.66 7.32 2.51
N TYR A 26 -9.63 6.04 2.89
CA TYR A 26 -8.84 5.57 4.01
C TYR A 26 -7.34 5.87 3.84
N TYR A 27 -6.76 5.60 2.67
CA TYR A 27 -5.35 5.88 2.41
C TYR A 27 -5.01 7.36 2.46
N LYS A 28 -5.94 8.21 2.02
CA LYS A 28 -5.80 9.66 2.06
C LYS A 28 -5.81 10.21 3.48
N ASP A 29 -6.67 9.66 4.34
CA ASP A 29 -6.95 10.27 5.65
C ASP A 29 -6.22 9.59 6.81
N ASN A 30 -5.71 8.37 6.63
CA ASN A 30 -5.17 7.56 7.73
C ASN A 30 -3.69 7.22 7.53
N THR A 31 -2.93 7.35 8.62
CA THR A 31 -1.63 6.70 8.75
C THR A 31 -1.83 5.26 9.21
N VAL A 32 -0.94 4.36 8.81
CA VAL A 32 -0.98 2.96 9.28
C VAL A 32 -0.49 2.93 10.72
N LEU A 33 -1.34 2.54 11.67
CA LEU A 33 -1.07 2.77 13.09
C LEU A 33 0.21 2.06 13.57
N PHE A 34 0.37 0.79 13.18
CA PHE A 34 1.48 -0.06 13.62
C PHE A 34 2.78 0.19 12.86
N SER A 35 2.72 0.61 11.58
CA SER A 35 3.91 0.82 10.75
C SER A 35 4.34 2.27 10.58
N LYS A 36 3.47 3.22 10.97
CA LYS A 36 3.61 4.66 10.67
C LYS A 36 3.74 4.94 9.16
N GLY A 37 3.06 4.13 8.35
CA GLY A 37 2.88 4.37 6.92
C GLY A 37 2.13 5.69 6.70
N ASP A 38 2.65 6.55 5.82
CA ASP A 38 2.13 7.89 5.61
C ASP A 38 0.84 7.90 4.80
N LYS A 39 0.05 8.96 4.97
CA LYS A 39 -1.13 9.25 4.17
C LYS A 39 -0.77 9.47 2.69
N ILE A 40 -1.58 8.94 1.79
CA ILE A 40 -1.40 9.08 0.34
C ILE A 40 -2.73 9.42 -0.34
N ASP A 41 -2.74 10.51 -1.10
CA ASP A 41 -3.89 10.88 -1.92
C ASP A 41 -3.71 10.29 -3.32
N LEU A 42 -4.36 9.15 -3.58
CA LEU A 42 -4.29 8.46 -4.88
C LEU A 42 -4.99 9.23 -6.01
N ASN A 43 -5.73 10.31 -5.71
CA ASN A 43 -6.34 11.16 -6.73
C ASN A 43 -5.38 12.20 -7.31
N ARG A 44 -4.17 12.31 -6.76
CA ARG A 44 -3.17 13.29 -7.23
C ARG A 44 -2.10 12.60 -8.07
N HIS A 45 -1.95 13.03 -9.31
CA HIS A 45 -0.90 12.57 -10.24
C HIS A 45 0.40 13.38 -10.07
N GLU A 46 0.83 13.54 -8.83
CA GLU A 46 2.10 14.21 -8.52
C GLU A 46 3.22 13.15 -8.48
N GLU A 47 4.43 13.49 -8.92
CA GLU A 47 5.59 12.58 -8.87
C GLU A 47 5.81 12.02 -7.46
N GLN A 48 5.54 12.84 -6.44
CA GLN A 48 5.64 12.47 -5.03
C GLN A 48 4.62 11.40 -4.60
N THR A 49 3.51 11.21 -5.30
CA THR A 49 2.49 10.20 -4.96
C THR A 49 3.09 8.80 -5.00
N PHE A 50 3.86 8.50 -6.05
CA PHE A 50 4.57 7.24 -6.18
C PHE A 50 5.60 7.04 -5.05
N SER A 51 6.39 8.06 -4.74
CA SER A 51 7.37 8.00 -3.65
C SER A 51 6.70 7.70 -2.30
N LYS A 52 5.60 8.39 -1.98
CA LYS A 52 4.84 8.15 -0.74
C LYS A 52 4.18 6.78 -0.71
N LEU A 53 3.66 6.31 -1.84
CA LEU A 53 3.08 4.97 -1.98
C LEU A 53 4.14 3.89 -1.71
N ALA A 54 5.32 4.00 -2.33
CA ALA A 54 6.44 3.10 -2.08
C ALA A 54 6.86 3.11 -0.61
N ALA A 55 6.95 4.29 0.01
CA ALA A 55 7.29 4.43 1.43
C ALA A 55 6.24 3.78 2.35
N ARG A 56 4.94 3.94 2.06
CA ARG A 56 3.86 3.30 2.82
C ARG A 56 3.92 1.78 2.74
N ILE A 57 4.12 1.23 1.54
CA ILE A 57 4.27 -0.23 1.33
C ILE A 57 5.50 -0.75 2.07
N TYR A 58 6.64 -0.07 1.91
CA TYR A 58 7.88 -0.45 2.56
C TYR A 58 7.75 -0.49 4.09
N LYS A 59 7.24 0.59 4.70
CA LYS A 59 7.02 0.66 6.15
C LYS A 59 6.10 -0.45 6.64
N THR A 60 4.97 -0.66 5.96
CA THR A 60 3.99 -1.69 6.34
C THR A 60 4.57 -3.09 6.25
N ARG A 61 5.22 -3.45 5.13
CA ARG A 61 5.90 -4.73 4.97
C ARG A 61 7.01 -4.90 6.01
N ASN A 62 7.80 -3.85 6.26
CA ASN A 62 8.90 -3.89 7.21
C ASN A 62 8.39 -4.17 8.64
N SER A 63 7.33 -3.50 9.09
CA SER A 63 6.77 -3.72 10.42
C SER A 63 6.14 -5.10 10.63
N ILE A 64 5.73 -5.78 9.56
CA ILE A 64 5.26 -7.17 9.62
C ILE A 64 6.44 -8.12 9.75
N VAL A 65 7.48 -7.95 8.92
CA VAL A 65 8.61 -8.88 8.83
C VAL A 65 9.62 -8.69 9.97
N HIS A 66 9.84 -7.44 10.39
CA HIS A 66 10.81 -7.08 11.42
C HIS A 66 10.09 -6.66 12.70
N SER A 67 9.52 -7.63 13.40
CA SER A 67 8.84 -7.42 14.69
C SER A 67 9.77 -7.65 15.89
N LYS A 68 11.01 -7.11 15.85
CA LYS A 68 11.97 -7.26 16.95
C LYS A 68 11.54 -6.42 18.17
N ASP A 69 11.82 -6.94 19.36
CA ASP A 69 11.61 -6.18 20.60
C ASP A 69 12.55 -4.96 20.66
N GLY A 70 11.96 -3.78 20.83
CA GLY A 70 12.65 -2.49 20.87
C GLY A 70 12.30 -1.51 19.75
N GLU A 71 11.69 -1.98 18.65
CA GLU A 71 11.22 -1.08 17.58
C GLU A 71 9.83 -0.50 17.90
N LYS A 72 9.66 0.81 17.70
CA LYS A 72 8.39 1.53 17.94
C LYS A 72 7.31 1.21 16.91
N SER A 73 7.68 0.67 15.75
CA SER A 73 6.78 0.39 14.63
C SER A 73 6.77 -1.12 14.32
N LYS A 74 6.10 -1.90 15.18
CA LYS A 74 5.98 -3.36 15.04
C LYS A 74 4.53 -3.77 14.87
N PHE A 75 4.30 -4.79 14.05
CA PHE A 75 3.00 -5.43 13.92
C PHE A 75 2.77 -6.41 15.08
N ILE A 76 1.61 -6.32 15.74
CA ILE A 76 1.19 -7.24 16.80
C ILE A 76 -0.01 -8.05 16.29
N PRO A 77 0.13 -9.36 16.06
CA PRO A 77 -0.98 -10.21 15.60
C PRO A 77 -2.23 -10.08 16.47
N PHE A 78 -3.41 -10.19 15.85
CA PHE A 78 -4.74 -10.04 16.47
C PHE A 78 -5.08 -8.62 16.96
N THR A 79 -4.09 -7.82 17.34
CA THR A 79 -4.28 -6.43 17.75
C THR A 79 -4.32 -5.51 16.54
N ASP A 80 -3.38 -5.71 15.62
CA ASP A 80 -3.16 -4.83 14.47
C ASP A 80 -3.82 -5.32 13.17
N ASP A 81 -4.39 -6.54 13.17
CA ASP A 81 -5.05 -7.14 12.01
C ASP A 81 -6.11 -6.22 11.40
N LYS A 82 -6.86 -5.51 12.26
CA LYS A 82 -7.89 -4.54 11.84
C LYS A 82 -7.33 -3.33 11.08
N PHE A 83 -6.05 -3.03 11.24
CA PHE A 83 -5.37 -1.98 10.47
C PHE A 83 -4.70 -2.57 9.23
N LEU A 84 -4.14 -3.78 9.35
CA LEU A 84 -3.47 -4.49 8.26
C LEU A 84 -4.45 -4.83 7.14
N ILE A 85 -5.71 -5.17 7.45
CA ILE A 85 -6.72 -5.57 6.46
C ILE A 85 -6.93 -4.50 5.37
N ASN A 86 -6.77 -3.22 5.71
CA ASN A 86 -6.91 -2.13 4.75
C ASN A 86 -5.66 -1.98 3.86
N GLU A 87 -4.49 -2.48 4.28
CA GLU A 87 -3.25 -2.41 3.49
C GLU A 87 -3.08 -3.59 2.53
N ILE A 88 -3.74 -4.71 2.80
CA ILE A 88 -3.65 -5.93 1.97
C ILE A 88 -4.09 -5.67 0.51
N PRO A 89 -5.26 -5.05 0.24
CA PRO A 89 -5.71 -4.80 -1.14
C PRO A 89 -4.73 -3.95 -1.94
N LEU A 90 -4.16 -2.91 -1.32
CA LEU A 90 -3.16 -2.04 -1.96
C LEU A 90 -1.94 -2.83 -2.41
N MET A 91 -1.35 -3.63 -1.52
CA MET A 91 -0.18 -4.45 -1.84
C MET A 91 -0.51 -5.53 -2.88
N ARG A 92 -1.69 -6.14 -2.77
CA ARG A 92 -2.17 -7.18 -3.69
C ARG A 92 -2.29 -6.64 -5.11
N PHE A 93 -3.04 -5.56 -5.34
CA PHE A 93 -3.28 -5.05 -6.68
C PHE A 93 -2.00 -4.51 -7.34
N ILE A 94 -1.12 -3.88 -6.56
CA ILE A 94 0.19 -3.45 -7.05
C ILE A 94 1.05 -4.66 -7.46
N ALA A 95 1.04 -5.74 -6.68
CA ALA A 95 1.76 -6.95 -7.04
C ALA A 95 1.18 -7.60 -8.30
N GLU A 96 -0.14 -7.67 -8.42
CA GLU A 96 -0.84 -8.18 -9.61
C GLU A 96 -0.47 -7.36 -10.85
N ASP A 97 -0.53 -6.02 -10.79
CA ASP A 97 -0.15 -5.14 -11.89
C ASP A 97 1.30 -5.36 -12.32
N ILE A 98 2.24 -5.42 -11.36
CA ILE A 98 3.66 -5.66 -11.67
C ILE A 98 3.85 -7.03 -12.33
N ILE A 99 3.17 -8.08 -11.85
CA ILE A 99 3.29 -9.42 -12.42
C ILE A 99 2.73 -9.44 -13.84
N ILE A 100 1.54 -8.89 -14.06
CA ILE A 100 0.87 -8.86 -15.37
C ILE A 100 1.71 -8.09 -16.39
N GLU A 101 2.19 -6.89 -16.03
CA GLU A 101 2.98 -6.04 -16.92
C GLU A 101 4.39 -6.60 -17.22
N ASN A 102 4.92 -7.48 -16.36
CA ASN A 102 6.20 -8.16 -16.60
C ASN A 102 6.04 -9.57 -17.18
N SER A 103 4.81 -10.06 -17.34
CA SER A 103 4.58 -11.40 -17.88
C SER A 103 4.66 -11.37 -19.40
N THR A 104 5.67 -12.01 -19.96
CA THR A 104 5.69 -12.33 -21.39
C THR A 104 4.78 -13.53 -21.62
N ILE A 105 3.73 -13.37 -22.43
CA ILE A 105 3.01 -14.52 -22.98
C ILE A 105 3.98 -15.14 -24.01
N ILE A 106 4.52 -16.32 -23.68
CA ILE A 106 5.34 -17.13 -24.58
C ILE A 106 4.40 -18.03 -25.40
#